data_AF-A0A858XMP1-F1
#
_entry.id   AF-A0A858XMP1-F1
#
_cell.length_a   1.000
_cell.length_b   1.000
_cell.length_c   1.000
_cell.angle_alpha   90.00
_cell.angle_beta   90.00
_cell.angle_gamma   90.00
#
_symmetry.space_group_name_H-M   'P 1'
#
loop_
_entity.id
_entity.type
_entity.pdbx_description
1 polymer ?
#
loop_
_entity_poly.entity_id
_entity_poly.type
_entity_poly.pdbx_seq_one_letter_code
_entity_poly.pdbx_strand_id
1 'polypeptide(L)'
;MKNSELIKLLKTKGYKRVTLETDNGEPNTFYSYRRGLHINATGNLSFHIVPPSQSLGLGRFAVCAVRDGAGFQTGTDCPELFFRRLLSFLQGETSEEEMIRDTAR
;
A
#
# COMPACT_ATOMS: atom_id res chain seq x y z
N MET A 1 -11.65 1.49 8.51
CA MET A 1 -11.69 2.57 7.50
C MET A 1 -12.19 2.02 6.18
N LYS A 2 -13.06 2.73 5.47
CA LYS A 2 -13.55 2.38 4.13
C LYS A 2 -12.60 2.92 3.04
N ASN A 3 -12.57 2.30 1.87
CA ASN A 3 -11.73 2.76 0.74
C ASN A 3 -12.02 4.22 0.34
N SER A 4 -13.27 4.68 0.44
CA SER A 4 -13.62 6.06 0.12
C SER A 4 -13.00 7.08 1.08
N GLU A 5 -12.87 6.74 2.37
CA GLU A 5 -12.21 7.56 3.38
C GLU A 5 -10.70 7.60 3.14
N LEU A 6 -10.11 6.44 2.86
CA LEU A 6 -8.69 6.33 2.54
C LEU A 6 -8.33 7.11 1.26
N ILE A 7 -9.14 7.00 0.21
CA ILE A 7 -8.94 7.78 -1.04
C ILE A 7 -8.97 9.29 -0.77
N LYS A 8 -9.88 9.76 0.10
CA LYS A 8 -9.92 11.18 0.48
C LYS A 8 -8.62 11.57 1.21
N LEU A 9 -8.18 10.75 2.17
CA LEU A 9 -6.92 10.97 2.88
C LEU A 9 -5.72 11.01 1.93
N LEU A 10 -5.58 10.04 1.03
CA LEU A 10 -4.50 10.00 0.04
C LEU A 10 -4.46 11.30 -0.78
N LYS A 11 -5.61 11.77 -1.28
CA LYS A 11 -5.69 13.04 -2.01
C LYS A 11 -5.25 14.24 -1.16
N THR A 12 -5.64 14.30 0.13
CA THR A 12 -5.18 15.38 1.03
C THR A 12 -3.67 15.33 1.29
N LYS A 13 -3.05 14.15 1.16
CA LYS A 13 -1.60 13.94 1.24
C LYS A 13 -0.87 14.14 -0.09
N GLY A 14 -1.56 14.62 -1.12
CA GLY A 14 -0.97 14.90 -2.43
C GLY A 14 -0.89 13.70 -3.38
N TYR A 15 -1.46 12.54 -3.01
CA TYR A 15 -1.43 11.38 -3.90
C TYR A 15 -2.30 11.60 -5.12
N LYS A 16 -1.77 11.23 -6.29
CA LYS A 16 -2.46 11.31 -7.57
C LYS A 16 -3.14 9.98 -7.89
N ARG A 17 -4.39 10.05 -8.34
CA ARG A 17 -5.06 8.87 -8.91
C ARG A 17 -4.53 8.62 -10.32
N VAL A 18 -4.14 7.39 -10.61
CA VAL A 18 -3.80 6.89 -11.95
C VAL A 18 -4.77 5.77 -12.36
N THR A 19 -4.72 5.37 -13.62
CA THR A 19 -5.37 4.15 -14.12
C THR A 19 -4.38 2.98 -14.07
N LEU A 20 -4.87 1.74 -14.17
CA LEU A 20 -3.98 0.57 -14.24
C LEU A 20 -3.07 0.66 -15.48
N GLU A 21 -3.60 1.15 -16.59
CA GLU A 21 -2.92 1.26 -17.88
C GLU A 21 -1.83 2.34 -17.88
N THR A 22 -1.98 3.35 -17.01
CA THR A 22 -1.03 4.46 -16.86
C THR A 22 -0.18 4.33 -15.61
N ASP A 23 -0.34 3.25 -14.85
CA ASP A 23 0.46 3.04 -13.65
C ASP A 23 1.84 2.55 -14.03
N ASN A 24 2.85 3.34 -13.71
CA ASN A 24 4.27 3.06 -13.93
C ASN A 24 5.03 2.88 -12.61
N GLY A 25 4.32 2.76 -11.48
CA GLY A 25 4.93 2.69 -10.15
C GLY A 25 5.46 4.02 -9.63
N GLU A 26 5.01 5.15 -10.19
CA GLU A 26 5.36 6.47 -9.70
C GLU A 26 5.00 6.63 -8.20
N PRO A 27 5.91 7.17 -7.38
CA PRO A 27 5.62 7.47 -5.98
C PRO A 27 4.40 8.39 -5.82
N ASN A 28 3.73 8.28 -4.68
CA ASN A 28 2.54 9.06 -4.36
C ASN A 28 1.41 8.90 -5.40
N THR A 29 1.23 7.70 -5.94
CA THR A 29 0.11 7.39 -6.83
C THR A 29 -0.77 6.29 -6.26
N PHE A 30 -2.01 6.19 -6.75
CA PHE A 30 -2.88 5.07 -6.44
C PHE A 30 -3.87 4.80 -7.56
N TYR A 31 -4.33 3.56 -7.65
CA TYR A 31 -5.41 3.18 -8.57
C TYR A 31 -6.32 2.14 -7.92
N SER A 32 -7.51 1.98 -8.51
CA SER A 32 -8.44 0.93 -8.11
C SER A 32 -8.57 -0.08 -9.24
N TYR A 33 -8.50 -1.36 -8.90
CA TYR A 33 -8.65 -2.44 -9.87
C TYR A 33 -9.51 -3.55 -9.28
N ARG A 34 -10.56 -3.96 -9.99
CA ARG A 34 -11.48 -5.05 -9.58
C ARG A 34 -11.85 -5.03 -8.09
N ARG A 35 -12.29 -3.87 -7.59
CA ARG A 35 -12.67 -3.58 -6.18
C ARG A 35 -11.50 -3.55 -5.17
N GLY A 36 -10.27 -3.75 -5.62
CA GLY A 36 -9.06 -3.47 -4.86
C GLY A 36 -8.61 -2.01 -4.97
N LEU A 37 -7.68 -1.64 -4.11
CA LEU A 37 -6.99 -0.35 -4.06
C LEU A 37 -5.49 -0.62 -3.93
N HIS A 38 -4.71 -0.07 -4.85
CA HIS A 38 -3.26 -0.18 -4.89
C HIS A 38 -2.67 1.21 -4.71
N ILE A 39 -1.71 1.35 -3.80
CA ILE A 39 -1.13 2.61 -3.38
C ILE A 39 0.39 2.50 -3.52
N ASN A 40 0.96 3.25 -4.44
CA ASN A 40 2.41 3.38 -4.62
C ASN A 40 2.88 4.49 -3.67
N ALA A 41 3.40 4.11 -2.51
CA ALA A 41 3.82 5.05 -1.48
C ALA A 41 5.16 5.69 -1.84
N THR A 42 6.12 4.87 -2.22
CA THR A 42 7.44 5.28 -2.73
C THR A 42 7.82 4.40 -3.92
N GLY A 43 9.03 4.58 -4.47
CA GLY A 43 9.55 3.67 -5.49
C GLY A 43 9.83 2.25 -4.98
N ASN A 44 9.92 2.06 -3.65
CA ASN A 44 10.22 0.77 -3.04
C ASN A 44 9.14 0.29 -2.06
N LEU A 45 8.02 1.01 -1.90
CA LEU A 45 6.99 0.68 -0.92
C LEU A 45 5.60 0.85 -1.52
N SER A 46 4.75 -0.16 -1.40
CA SER A 46 3.34 -0.09 -1.79
C SER A 46 2.40 -0.75 -0.78
N PHE A 47 1.16 -0.28 -0.74
CA PHE A 47 0.09 -0.77 0.13
C PHE A 47 -1.12 -1.19 -0.68
N HIS A 48 -1.58 -2.42 -0.47
CA HIS A 48 -2.57 -3.07 -1.31
C HIS A 48 -3.75 -3.53 -0.45
N ILE A 49 -4.96 -3.17 -0.86
CA ILE A 49 -6.22 -3.69 -0.31
C ILE A 49 -6.92 -4.43 -1.44
N VAL A 50 -7.05 -5.74 -1.34
CA VAL A 50 -7.60 -6.59 -2.39
C VAL A 50 -8.82 -7.38 -1.90
N PRO A 51 -9.75 -7.77 -2.81
CA PRO A 51 -10.79 -8.73 -2.45
C PRO A 51 -10.17 -10.11 -2.12
N PRO A 52 -10.86 -10.96 -1.34
CA PRO A 52 -10.36 -12.30 -0.98
C PRO A 52 -9.91 -13.14 -2.19
N SER A 53 -10.58 -13.03 -3.34
CA SER A 53 -10.24 -13.76 -4.56
C SER A 53 -8.90 -13.35 -5.19
N GLN A 54 -8.28 -12.27 -4.71
CA GLN A 54 -7.02 -11.71 -5.21
C GLN A 54 -5.91 -11.69 -4.13
N SER A 55 -6.16 -12.27 -2.95
CA SER A 55 -5.21 -12.21 -1.82
C SER A 55 -4.00 -13.15 -1.96
N LEU A 56 -4.07 -14.13 -2.87
CA LEU A 56 -3.01 -15.13 -3.08
C LEU A 56 -2.58 -15.85 -1.79
N GLY A 57 -3.50 -16.00 -0.82
CA GLY A 57 -3.21 -16.62 0.48
C GLY A 57 -2.45 -15.74 1.48
N LEU A 58 -2.13 -14.49 1.12
CA LEU A 58 -1.46 -13.52 1.99
C LEU A 58 -2.42 -12.76 2.90
N GLY A 59 -3.72 -12.77 2.58
CA GLY A 59 -4.73 -11.92 3.19
C GLY A 59 -5.05 -10.69 2.35
N ARG A 60 -6.16 -10.03 2.68
CA ARG A 60 -6.71 -8.92 1.89
C ARG A 60 -5.89 -7.64 1.93
N PHE A 61 -5.00 -7.51 2.91
CA PHE A 61 -4.21 -6.32 3.14
C PHE A 61 -2.74 -6.69 3.03
N ALA A 62 -2.01 -6.08 2.10
CA ALA A 62 -0.61 -6.38 1.88
C ALA A 62 0.25 -5.12 1.84
N VAL A 63 1.47 -5.24 2.36
CA VAL A 63 2.55 -4.27 2.20
C VAL A 63 3.64 -4.94 1.38
N CYS A 64 4.04 -4.30 0.30
CA CYS A 64 5.13 -4.76 -0.55
C CYS A 64 6.30 -3.80 -0.43
N ALA A 65 7.49 -4.35 -0.31
CA ALA A 65 8.73 -3.61 -0.16
C ALA A 65 9.77 -4.12 -1.16
N VAL A 66 10.62 -3.22 -1.67
CA VAL A 66 11.82 -3.58 -2.42
C VAL A 66 13.04 -3.24 -1.57
N ARG A 67 13.94 -4.21 -1.39
CA ARG A 67 15.24 -4.01 -0.73
C ARG A 67 16.32 -4.68 -1.56
N ASP A 68 17.36 -3.94 -1.92
CA ASP A 68 18.50 -4.45 -2.70
C ASP A 68 18.08 -5.12 -4.03
N GLY A 69 17.03 -4.60 -4.67
CA GLY A 69 16.46 -5.16 -5.91
C GLY A 69 15.58 -6.40 -5.71
N ALA A 70 15.47 -6.93 -4.50
CA ALA A 70 14.60 -8.04 -4.15
C ALA A 70 13.24 -7.55 -3.62
N GLY A 71 12.16 -8.18 -4.07
CA GLY A 71 10.80 -7.92 -3.61
C GLY A 71 10.44 -8.75 -2.38
N PHE A 72 9.85 -8.08 -1.39
CA PHE A 72 9.34 -8.66 -0.16
C PHE A 72 7.89 -8.26 0.01
N GLN A 73 7.10 -9.12 0.64
CA GLN A 73 5.70 -8.81 0.91
C GLN A 73 5.26 -9.44 2.22
N THR A 74 4.43 -8.71 2.95
CA THR A 74 3.72 -9.23 4.11
C THR A 74 2.23 -8.96 3.93
N GLY A 75 1.41 -9.93 4.29
CA GLY A 75 -0.04 -9.81 4.20
C GLY A 75 -0.74 -10.14 5.50
N THR A 76 -1.97 -9.64 5.64
CA THR A 76 -2.84 -9.92 6.78
C THR A 76 -4.30 -9.77 6.37
N ASP A 77 -5.18 -10.49 7.08
CA ASP A 77 -6.63 -10.24 7.06
C ASP A 77 -7.09 -9.35 8.23
N CYS A 78 -6.17 -8.92 9.09
CA CYS A 78 -6.45 -7.99 10.18
C CYS A 78 -6.31 -6.53 9.70
N PRO A 79 -7.43 -5.81 9.44
CA PRO A 79 -7.37 -4.44 8.93
C PRO A 79 -6.69 -3.49 9.92
N GLU A 80 -6.80 -3.71 11.23
CA GLU A 80 -6.24 -2.85 12.27
C GLU A 80 -4.71 -2.77 12.15
N LEU A 81 -4.04 -3.90 11.95
CA LEU A 81 -2.59 -3.96 11.77
C LEU A 81 -2.15 -3.22 10.50
N PHE A 82 -2.88 -3.43 9.40
CA PHE A 82 -2.59 -2.77 8.13
C PHE A 82 -2.79 -1.25 8.21
N PHE A 83 -3.97 -0.80 8.66
CA PHE A 83 -4.28 0.63 8.71
C PHE A 83 -3.38 1.37 9.70
N ARG A 84 -2.98 0.75 10.81
CA ARG A 84 -1.99 1.35 11.73
C ARG A 84 -0.68 1.66 11.01
N ARG A 85 -0.13 0.70 10.26
CA ARG A 85 1.13 0.89 9.50
C ARG A 85 0.97 1.95 8.40
N LEU A 86 -0.08 1.85 7.60
CA LEU A 86 -0.34 2.80 6.51
C LEU A 86 -0.50 4.23 7.05
N LEU A 87 -1.27 4.43 8.12
CA LEU A 87 -1.50 5.77 8.67
C LEU A 87 -0.23 6.36 9.29
N SER A 88 0.52 5.55 10.05
CA SER A 88 1.82 5.94 10.61
C SER A 88 2.77 6.44 9.51
N PHE A 89 2.88 5.69 8.40
CA PHE A 89 3.66 6.11 7.24
C PHE A 89 3.13 7.41 6.61
N LEU A 90 1.82 7.51 6.33
CA LEU A 90 1.21 8.72 5.75
C LEU A 90 1.30 9.96 6.65
N GLN A 91 1.48 9.78 7.96
CA GLN A 91 1.69 10.85 8.93
C GLN A 91 3.18 11.24 9.06
N GLY A 92 4.10 10.45 8.47
CA GLY A 92 5.53 10.63 8.61
C GLY A 92 6.08 10.12 9.94
N GLU A 93 5.30 9.32 10.68
CA GLU A 93 5.67 8.74 11.97
C GLU A 93 6.55 7.49 11.81
N THR A 94 6.51 6.83 10.65
CA THR A 94 7.36 5.68 10.30
C THR A 94 8.03 5.94 8.96
N SER A 95 9.35 5.74 8.89
CA SER A 95 10.12 5.97 7.67
C SER A 95 9.94 4.84 6.65
N GLU A 96 10.33 5.10 5.39
CA GLU A 96 10.39 4.06 4.36
C GLU A 96 11.34 2.92 4.77
N GLU A 97 12.52 3.24 5.31
CA GLU A 97 13.52 2.26 5.74
C GLU A 97 13.01 1.36 6.87
N GLU A 98 12.26 1.93 7.82
CA GLU A 98 11.61 1.18 8.90
C GLU A 98 10.55 0.24 8.34
N MET A 99 9.70 0.74 7.44
CA MET A 99 8.66 -0.06 6.77
C MET A 99 9.25 -1.21 5.95
N ILE A 100 10.31 -0.95 5.19
CA ILE A 100 11.02 -1.96 4.38
C ILE A 100 11.64 -3.02 5.31
N ARG A 101 12.33 -2.60 6.38
CA ARG A 101 12.93 -3.51 7.35
C ARG A 101 11.89 -4.43 7.99
N ASP A 102 10.71 -3.89 8.30
CA ASP A 102 9.61 -4.66 8.89
C ASP A 102 8.92 -5.62 7.93
N THR A 103 8.98 -5.32 6.64
CA THR A 103 8.39 -6.15 5.58
C THR A 103 9.36 -7.23 5.09
N ALA A 104 10.66 -6.92 5.04
CA ALA A 104 11.73 -7.80 4.59
C ALA A 104 12.47 -8.51 5.74
N ARG A 105 11.71 -8.96 6.74
CA ARG A 105 12.21 -9.72 7.90
C ARG A 105 12.44 -11.19 7.57
#